data_AF-A0A1B6FZW2-F1
#
_entry.id   AF-A0A1B6FZW2-F1
#
_cell.length_a   1.000
_cell.length_b   1.000
_cell.length_c   1.000
_cell.angle_alpha   90.00
_cell.angle_beta   90.00
_cell.angle_gamma   90.00
#
_symmetry.space_group_name_H-M   'P 1'
#
loop_
_entity.id
_entity.type
_entity.pdbx_description
1 polymer ?
#
loop_
_entity_poly.entity_id
_entity_poly.type
_entity_poly.pdbx_seq_one_letter_code
_entity_poly.pdbx_strand_id
1 'polypeptide(L)'
;YKLKSGKNSHPSQRKTVVFHQNVDRIGNKIDRLNHLLDLDKPDFVVLTEHGLDLATLKNVCLLNYSLVTAYCRVNHQKGGVAIYKNKHLANEVECFNISSHCEELQCER
;
A
#
# COMPACT_ATOMS: atom_id res chain seq x y z
N TYR A 1 -40.01 -12.40 35.91
CA TYR A 1 -39.22 -12.92 34.78
C TYR A 1 -39.36 -11.98 33.58
N LYS A 2 -38.33 -11.20 33.23
CA LYS A 2 -38.29 -10.38 32.00
C LYS A 2 -37.20 -10.93 31.08
N LEU A 3 -37.59 -11.45 29.92
CA LEU A 3 -36.67 -11.93 28.89
C LEU A 3 -35.97 -10.71 28.27
N LYS A 4 -34.64 -10.66 28.38
CA LYS A 4 -33.82 -9.74 27.58
C LYS A 4 -33.79 -10.30 26.16
N SER A 5 -34.48 -9.63 25.23
CA SER A 5 -34.27 -9.81 23.79
C SER A 5 -32.88 -9.26 23.45
N GLY A 6 -31.86 -10.13 23.52
CA GLY A 6 -30.53 -9.84 23.01
C GLY A 6 -30.59 -9.82 21.50
N LYS A 7 -30.57 -8.62 20.90
CA LYS A 7 -30.31 -8.48 19.47
C LYS A 7 -28.88 -8.96 19.22
N ASN A 8 -28.72 -10.15 18.64
CA ASN A 8 -27.46 -10.58 18.04
C ASN A 8 -27.20 -9.70 16.81
N SER A 9 -26.64 -8.51 17.01
CA SER A 9 -26.07 -7.74 15.91
C SER A 9 -24.77 -8.42 15.52
N HIS A 10 -24.74 -9.15 14.41
CA HIS A 10 -23.48 -9.50 13.76
C HIS A 10 -22.70 -8.19 13.52
N PRO A 11 -21.40 -8.13 13.86
CA PRO A 11 -20.61 -6.96 13.55
C PRO A 11 -20.70 -6.73 12.04
N SER A 12 -21.13 -5.53 11.65
CA SER A 12 -21.17 -5.12 10.25
C SER A 12 -19.78 -5.35 9.67
N GLN A 13 -19.66 -6.19 8.63
CA GLN A 13 -18.37 -6.42 7.97
C GLN A 13 -17.86 -5.06 7.45
N ARG A 14 -16.79 -4.56 8.08
CA ARG A 14 -16.09 -3.36 7.60
C ARG A 14 -15.52 -3.70 6.23
N LYS A 15 -15.86 -2.88 5.23
CA LYS A 15 -15.30 -2.98 3.90
C LYS A 15 -13.82 -2.58 3.94
N THR A 16 -12.94 -3.45 3.45
CA THR A 16 -11.53 -3.12 3.20
C THR A 16 -11.41 -2.35 1.89
N VAL A 17 -10.69 -1.24 1.91
CA VAL A 17 -10.48 -0.38 0.74
C VAL A 17 -9.01 -0.42 0.33
N VAL A 18 -8.77 -0.75 -0.94
CA VAL A 18 -7.45 -0.75 -1.57
C VAL A 18 -7.41 0.35 -2.61
N PHE A 19 -6.47 1.27 -2.46
CA PHE A 19 -6.16 2.29 -3.46
C PHE A 19 -4.99 1.82 -4.30
N HIS A 20 -5.15 1.78 -5.62
CA HIS A 20 -4.08 1.42 -6.55
C HIS A 20 -3.85 2.56 -7.54
N GLN A 21 -2.59 2.97 -7.69
CA GLN A 21 -2.20 3.96 -8.68
C GLN A 21 -0.87 3.59 -9.30
N ASN A 22 -0.85 3.52 -10.63
CA ASN A 22 0.40 3.64 -11.37
C ASN A 22 0.87 5.10 -11.28
N VAL A 23 2.02 5.32 -10.64
CA VAL A 23 2.50 6.68 -10.33
C VAL A 23 3.51 7.21 -11.35
N ASP A 24 4.00 6.42 -12.30
CA ASP A 24 5.09 6.77 -13.26
C ASP A 24 6.17 7.66 -12.64
N ARG A 25 6.98 7.11 -11.73
CA ARG A 25 7.95 7.79 -10.88
C ARG A 25 7.30 8.69 -9.83
N ILE A 26 7.58 8.38 -8.57
CA ILE A 26 6.96 9.04 -7.42
C ILE A 26 7.65 10.35 -7.00
N GLY A 27 8.89 10.60 -7.45
CA GLY A 27 9.80 11.59 -6.86
C GLY A 27 9.23 12.99 -6.63
N ASN A 28 8.43 13.53 -7.56
CA ASN A 28 7.83 14.86 -7.46
C ASN A 28 6.31 14.84 -7.18
N LYS A 29 5.75 13.69 -6.80
CA LYS A 29 4.30 13.47 -6.65
C LYS A 29 3.87 13.22 -5.20
N ILE A 30 4.82 13.16 -4.27
CA ILE A 30 4.57 12.81 -2.87
C ILE A 30 3.52 13.73 -2.24
N ASP A 31 3.63 15.04 -2.40
CA ASP A 31 2.69 15.99 -1.79
C ASP A 31 1.27 15.84 -2.34
N ARG A 32 1.14 15.71 -3.67
CA ARG A 32 -0.16 15.49 -4.32
C ARG A 32 -0.77 14.15 -3.93
N LEU A 33 0.05 13.11 -3.82
CA LEU A 33 -0.37 11.79 -3.37
C LEU A 33 -0.85 11.84 -1.91
N ASN A 34 -0.11 12.52 -1.02
CA ASN A 34 -0.51 12.71 0.37
C ASN A 34 -1.86 13.42 0.50
N HIS A 35 -2.08 14.48 -0.29
CA HIS A 35 -3.38 15.16 -0.34
C HIS A 35 -4.51 14.22 -0.77
N LEU A 36 -4.28 13.38 -1.78
CA LEU A 36 -5.28 12.41 -2.26
C LEU A 36 -5.58 11.34 -1.18
N LEU A 37 -4.54 10.81 -0.55
CA LEU A 37 -4.67 9.78 0.48
C LEU A 37 -5.34 10.29 1.76
N ASP A 38 -5.17 11.58 2.10
CA ASP A 38 -5.87 12.18 3.24
C ASP A 38 -7.38 12.36 2.99
N LEU A 39 -7.81 12.51 1.73
CA LEU A 39 -9.23 12.57 1.38
C LEU A 39 -9.90 11.20 1.46
N ASP A 40 -9.30 10.20 0.81
CA ASP A 40 -9.92 8.89 0.61
C ASP A 40 -9.66 7.91 1.77
N LYS A 41 -8.55 8.10 2.50
CA LYS A 41 -8.09 7.29 3.64
C LYS A 41 -8.24 5.77 3.43
N PRO A 42 -7.76 5.20 2.30
CA PRO A 42 -7.82 3.76 2.07
C PRO A 42 -7.06 2.97 3.14
N ASP A 43 -7.43 1.70 3.35
CA ASP A 43 -6.73 0.80 4.28
C ASP A 43 -5.36 0.38 3.73
N PHE A 44 -5.27 0.18 2.41
CA PHE A 44 -4.05 -0.16 1.69
C PHE A 44 -3.81 0.75 0.50
N VAL A 45 -2.54 1.04 0.22
CA VAL A 45 -2.09 1.82 -0.94
C VAL A 45 -1.09 0.99 -1.72
N VAL A 46 -1.33 0.80 -3.01
CA VAL A 46 -0.47 0.08 -3.94
C VAL A 46 0.01 1.06 -5.00
N LEU A 47 1.31 1.31 -5.02
CA LEU A 47 1.95 2.19 -6.00
C LEU A 47 2.80 1.35 -6.95
N THR A 48 2.46 1.35 -8.22
CA THR A 48 3.25 0.70 -9.27
C THR A 48 4.02 1.75 -10.06
N GLU A 49 5.12 1.33 -10.72
CA GLU A 49 6.01 2.24 -11.44
C GLU A 49 6.60 3.34 -10.53
N HIS A 50 6.93 3.04 -9.28
CA HIS A 50 7.46 4.06 -8.36
C HIS A 50 8.87 4.53 -8.76
N GLY A 51 9.66 3.70 -9.45
CA GLY A 51 10.94 4.08 -10.05
C GLY A 51 12.04 4.47 -9.06
N LEU A 52 12.04 3.88 -7.86
CA LEU A 52 13.04 4.13 -6.82
C LEU A 52 13.74 2.83 -6.43
N ASP A 53 14.99 2.92 -5.99
CA ASP A 53 15.63 1.82 -5.26
C ASP A 53 15.07 1.69 -3.83
N LEU A 54 15.39 0.59 -3.15
CA LEU A 54 14.87 0.30 -1.82
C LEU A 54 15.36 1.31 -0.76
N ALA A 55 16.58 1.83 -0.87
CA ALA A 55 17.13 2.78 0.10
C ALA A 55 16.38 4.11 0.03
N THR A 56 16.10 4.58 -1.18
CA THR A 56 15.35 5.79 -1.47
C THR A 56 13.86 5.61 -1.14
N LEU A 57 13.28 4.45 -1.47
CA LEU A 57 11.88 4.15 -1.18
C LEU A 57 11.58 4.17 0.33
N LYS A 58 12.52 3.70 1.17
CA LYS A 58 12.37 3.75 2.65
C LYS A 58 12.26 5.17 3.19
N ASN A 59 12.74 6.17 2.45
CA ASN A 59 12.66 7.59 2.81
C ASN A 59 11.39 8.27 2.27
N VAL A 60 10.58 7.58 1.46
CA VAL A 60 9.29 8.13 0.99
C VAL A 60 8.31 8.18 2.16
N CYS A 61 7.88 9.39 2.49
CA CYS A 61 6.91 9.63 3.55
C CYS A 61 5.49 9.79 2.98
N LEU A 62 4.67 8.75 3.15
CA LEU A 62 3.22 8.83 2.96
C LEU A 62 2.55 9.04 4.32
N LEU A 63 1.89 10.18 4.51
CA LEU A 63 1.30 10.57 5.78
C LEU A 63 0.24 9.56 6.23
N ASN A 64 0.33 9.08 7.47
CA ASN A 64 -0.54 8.03 8.02
C ASN A 64 -0.42 6.64 7.38
N TYR A 65 0.59 6.42 6.54
CA TYR A 65 0.87 5.12 5.93
C TYR A 65 2.25 4.60 6.31
N SER A 66 2.39 3.28 6.41
CA SER A 66 3.67 2.60 6.62
C SER A 66 3.92 1.61 5.49
N LEU A 67 5.14 1.58 4.96
CA LEU A 67 5.56 0.60 3.95
C LEU A 67 5.47 -0.81 4.54
N VAL A 68 4.77 -1.71 3.84
CA VAL A 68 4.60 -3.13 4.22
C VAL A 68 5.60 -3.98 3.46
N THR A 69 5.61 -3.85 2.14
CA THR A 69 6.52 -4.59 1.26
C THR A 69 6.75 -3.83 -0.03
N ALA A 70 7.84 -4.12 -0.71
CA ALA A 70 8.16 -3.54 -2.00
C ALA A 70 8.98 -4.49 -2.86
N TYR A 71 8.83 -4.33 -4.17
CA TYR A 71 9.74 -4.84 -5.18
C TYR A 71 10.35 -3.65 -5.90
N CYS A 72 11.68 -3.52 -5.87
CA CYS A 72 12.43 -2.51 -6.60
C CYS A 72 13.22 -3.20 -7.70
N ARG A 73 13.21 -2.65 -8.91
CA ARG A 73 14.08 -3.13 -9.99
C ARG A 73 15.53 -2.78 -9.69
N VAL A 74 16.45 -3.63 -10.14
CA VAL A 74 17.89 -3.44 -9.91
C VAL A 74 18.56 -2.91 -11.16
N ASN A 75 18.13 -3.38 -12.34
CA ASN A 75 18.83 -3.10 -13.59
C ASN A 75 18.15 -2.00 -14.42
N HIS A 76 16.86 -1.73 -14.21
CA HIS A 76 16.10 -0.73 -14.95
C HIS A 76 15.61 0.41 -14.04
N GLN A 77 15.62 1.64 -14.58
CA GLN A 77 15.17 2.84 -13.85
C GLN A 77 13.66 2.92 -13.62
N LYS A 78 12.86 2.20 -14.43
CA LYS A 78 11.39 2.21 -14.38
C LYS A 78 10.87 0.95 -13.72
N GLY A 79 9.60 0.93 -13.33
CA GLY A 79 8.98 -0.19 -12.64
C GLY A 79 9.00 -0.08 -11.12
N GLY A 80 8.88 -1.25 -10.50
CA GLY A 80 8.77 -1.40 -9.06
C GLY A 80 7.34 -1.28 -8.54
N VAL A 81 7.09 -1.90 -7.39
CA VAL A 81 5.80 -1.88 -6.67
C VAL A 81 6.06 -1.66 -5.20
N ALA A 82 5.28 -0.79 -4.58
CA ALA A 82 5.31 -0.55 -3.14
C ALA A 82 3.89 -0.66 -2.57
N ILE A 83 3.75 -1.43 -1.48
CA ILE A 83 2.48 -1.62 -0.78
C ILE A 83 2.61 -1.00 0.60
N TYR A 84 1.67 -0.13 0.94
CA TYR A 84 1.57 0.52 2.24
C TYR A 84 0.26 0.16 2.92
N LYS A 85 0.25 0.18 4.26
CA LYS A 85 -0.96 0.09 5.07
C LYS A 85 -1.21 1.39 5.80
N ASN A 86 -2.47 1.71 6.04
CA ASN A 86 -2.85 2.79 6.94
C ASN A 86 -2.42 2.45 8.37
N LYS A 87 -1.74 3.37 9.06
CA LYS A 87 -1.27 3.19 10.45
C LYS A 87 -2.42 3.03 11.45
N HIS A 88 -3.61 3.49 11.10
CA HIS A 88 -4.83 3.36 11.92
C HIS A 88 -5.63 2.09 11.61
N LEU A 89 -5.16 1.25 10.68
CA LEU A 89 -5.75 -0.07 10.47
C LEU A 89 -5.42 -0.94 11.69
N ALA A 90 -6.46 -1.36 12.42
CA ALA A 90 -6.31 -2.14 13.65
C ALA A 90 -5.75 -3.55 13.42
N ASN A 91 -5.91 -4.09 12.22
CA ASN A 91 -5.49 -5.44 11.89
C ASN A 91 -3.97 -5.48 11.69
N GLU A 92 -3.35 -6.54 12.20
CA GLU A 92 -1.98 -6.87 11.83
C GLU A 92 -1.91 -7.25 10.35
N VAL A 93 -0.81 -6.88 9.70
CA VAL A 93 -0.57 -7.14 8.29
C VAL A 93 0.75 -7.87 8.21
N GLU A 94 0.70 -9.10 7.71
CA GLU A 94 1.89 -9.89 7.40
C GLU A 94 2.21 -9.77 5.92
N CYS A 95 3.51 -9.72 5.60
CA CYS A 95 3.98 -9.81 4.23
C CYS A 95 4.78 -11.08 4.05
N PHE A 96 4.51 -11.81 2.96
CA PHE A 96 5.28 -12.98 2.59
C PHE A 96 6.46 -12.55 1.72
N ASN A 97 7.65 -13.02 2.06
CA ASN A 97 8.80 -12.80 1.21
C ASN A 97 8.69 -13.69 -0.04
N ILE A 98 8.37 -13.05 -1.17
CA ILE A 98 8.28 -13.70 -2.48
C ILE A 98 9.43 -13.29 -3.40
N SER A 99 10.49 -12.66 -2.88
CA SER A 99 11.57 -12.09 -3.69
C SER A 99 12.24 -13.11 -4.60
N SER A 100 12.30 -14.38 -4.19
CA SER A 100 12.83 -15.50 -4.99
C SER A 100 11.99 -15.87 -6.21
N HIS A 101 10.76 -15.36 -6.30
CA HIS A 101 9.84 -15.59 -7.41
C HIS A 101 9.65 -14.33 -8.28
N CYS A 102 10.32 -13.23 -7.95
CA CYS A 102 10.23 -11.99 -8.70
C CYS A 102 11.28 -11.98 -9.82
N GLU A 103 10.83 -12.00 -11.06
CA GLU A 103 11.69 -11.84 -12.23
C GLU A 103 11.54 -10.43 -12.80
N GLU A 104 12.67 -9.77 -13.02
CA GLU A 104 12.69 -8.46 -13.67
C GLU A 104 12.44 -8.65 -15.18
N LEU A 105 11.40 -8.01 -15.71
CA LEU A 105 11.15 -7.97 -17.15
C LEU A 105 12.34 -7.32 -17.86
N GLN A 106 12.98 -8.05 -18.78
CA GLN A 106 14.15 -7.60 -19.54
C GLN A 106 13.80 -6.95 -20.89
N CYS A 107 12.53 -7.01 -21.33
CA CYS A 107 12.09 -6.51 -22.64
C CYS A 107 11.55 -5.08 -22.56
N GLU A 108 12.40 -4.12 -22.19
CA GLU A 108 12.08 -2.69 -22.30
C GLU A 108 12.93 -2.10 -23.43
N ARG A 109 12.28 -1.84 -24.57
CA ARG A 109 12.91 -1.21 -25.74
C ARG A 109 13.03 0.30 -25.56
#